data_AF-A0A395SK28-F1
#
_entry.id   AF-A0A395SK28-F1
#
_cell.length_a   1.000
_cell.length_b   1.000
_cell.length_c   1.000
_cell.angle_alpha   90.00
_cell.angle_beta   90.00
_cell.angle_gamma   90.00
#
_symmetry.space_group_name_H-M   'P 1'
#
loop_
_entity.id
_entity.type
_entity.pdbx_description
1 polymer ?
#
loop_
_entity_poly.entity_id
_entity_poly.type
_entity_poly.pdbx_seq_one_letter_code
_entity_poly.pdbx_strand_id
1 'polypeptide(L)'
;MANVDIQTAPGTALDIFSKTAAQVDVREISSALAPSDRYLVQSPYTEQEHLLDLETLDNENTILAHALGKFRALRDDYATAPYTGSFNWPEVIEEVKRLALESGKGFKETSFYIVAFRSRIKQTTEYADLGRLDKGAHAEAVASGGFLKYWFGEPDSVLANLATCIWRSREDAKKGGTGPAHRKAAGATRSMYAFWKIDQHRLIIRDNVEDWEIIPWEDSA
;
A
#
# COMPACT_ATOMS: atom_id res chain seq x y z
N MET A 1 36.68 -22.00 73.03
CA MET A 1 35.30 -22.40 72.70
C MET A 1 34.69 -21.28 71.87
N ALA A 2 33.90 -21.65 70.87
CA ALA A 2 33.61 -20.90 69.65
C ALA A 2 33.06 -19.47 69.86
N ASN A 3 33.51 -18.58 68.98
CA ASN A 3 33.25 -17.14 68.96
C ASN A 3 31.95 -16.79 68.22
N VAL A 4 31.12 -16.01 68.93
CA VAL A 4 30.50 -14.73 68.55
C VAL A 4 29.49 -14.70 67.38
N ASP A 5 28.23 -14.46 67.78
CA ASP A 5 27.11 -13.97 66.97
C ASP A 5 27.45 -12.69 66.21
N ILE A 6 27.08 -12.61 64.93
CA ILE A 6 26.98 -11.32 64.21
C ILE A 6 25.62 -11.19 63.53
N GLN A 7 24.94 -10.18 64.07
CA GLN A 7 23.74 -9.47 63.68
C GLN A 7 23.82 -8.90 62.25
N THR A 8 22.67 -8.87 61.60
CA THR A 8 22.41 -8.40 60.23
C THR A 8 22.99 -7.01 59.92
N ALA A 9 23.71 -6.89 58.80
CA ALA A 9 24.24 -5.62 58.28
C ALA A 9 23.32 -4.99 57.22
N PRO A 10 23.07 -3.65 57.27
CA PRO A 10 22.50 -2.90 56.15
C PRO A 10 23.55 -2.02 55.43
N GLY A 11 23.38 -1.90 54.11
CA GLY A 11 23.65 -0.70 53.30
C GLY A 11 25.09 -0.42 52.84
N THR A 12 25.33 -0.40 51.52
CA THR A 12 26.20 0.62 50.88
C THR A 12 25.91 0.71 49.37
N ALA A 13 25.58 1.91 48.89
CA ALA A 13 25.64 2.28 47.47
C ALA A 13 27.04 2.78 47.15
N LEU A 14 27.58 2.47 45.96
CA LEU A 14 28.77 3.11 45.41
C LEU A 14 28.64 3.23 43.88
N ASP A 15 28.58 4.48 43.44
CA ASP A 15 28.73 4.97 42.07
C ASP A 15 30.05 4.52 41.45
N ILE A 16 30.03 3.85 40.30
CA ILE A 16 31.12 3.94 39.31
C ILE A 16 30.53 3.62 37.94
N PHE A 17 30.29 4.61 37.07
CA PHE A 17 30.63 4.53 35.64
C PHE A 17 30.73 5.93 35.04
N SER A 18 31.98 6.38 34.94
CA SER A 18 32.42 7.60 34.27
C SER A 18 32.11 7.50 32.77
N LYS A 19 31.41 8.50 32.21
CA LYS A 19 31.25 8.65 30.75
C LYS A 19 32.44 9.40 30.19
N THR A 20 33.41 8.67 29.64
CA THR A 20 34.45 9.22 28.78
C THR A 20 33.83 9.64 27.45
N ALA A 21 33.97 10.92 27.08
CA ALA A 21 33.59 11.43 25.78
C ALA A 21 34.56 10.91 24.71
N ALA A 22 34.17 9.82 24.03
CA ALA A 22 34.80 9.42 22.79
C ALA A 22 34.09 10.15 21.63
N GLN A 23 34.81 11.05 20.97
CA GLN A 23 34.45 11.60 19.67
C GLN A 23 34.40 10.44 18.68
N VAL A 24 33.20 10.00 18.34
CA VAL A 24 32.98 9.11 17.19
C VAL A 24 32.67 10.01 16.01
N ASP A 25 33.56 9.93 15.03
CA ASP A 25 33.45 10.58 13.73
C ASP A 25 32.14 10.12 13.06
N VAL A 26 31.12 10.98 13.09
CA VAL A 26 29.86 10.75 12.38
C VAL A 26 30.18 10.91 10.91
N ARG A 27 30.61 9.81 10.27
CA ARG A 27 30.47 9.70 8.82
C ARG A 27 29.00 9.90 8.54
N GLU A 28 28.69 10.99 7.83
CA GLU A 28 27.35 11.31 7.36
C GLU A 28 26.68 10.02 6.92
N ILE A 29 25.57 9.71 7.60
CA ILE A 29 24.62 8.72 7.15
C ILE A 29 24.34 9.10 5.70
N SER A 30 24.77 8.25 4.77
CA SER A 30 24.39 8.36 3.37
C SER A 30 22.91 8.67 3.35
N SER A 31 22.56 9.84 2.81
CA SER A 31 21.18 10.25 2.61
C SER A 31 20.53 9.13 1.81
N ALA A 32 19.81 8.25 2.50
CA ALA A 32 18.98 7.25 1.87
C ALA A 32 17.94 8.05 1.11
N LEU A 33 18.24 8.24 -0.18
CA LEU A 33 17.52 8.91 -1.24
C LEU A 33 16.26 9.60 -0.73
N ALA A 34 16.34 10.92 -0.52
CA ALA A 34 15.14 11.74 -0.61
C ALA A 34 14.38 11.25 -1.86
N PRO A 35 13.08 10.91 -1.77
CA PRO A 35 12.33 10.47 -2.93
C PRO A 35 12.60 11.49 -4.03
N SER A 36 13.26 11.07 -5.12
CA SER A 36 13.40 11.98 -6.25
C SER A 36 11.99 12.31 -6.71
N ASP A 37 11.77 13.50 -7.26
CA ASP A 37 10.47 13.90 -7.84
C ASP A 37 9.95 12.90 -8.90
N ARG A 38 10.77 11.93 -9.30
CA ARG A 38 10.44 10.81 -10.19
C ARG A 38 9.71 9.65 -9.52
N TYR A 39 9.98 9.32 -8.25
CA TYR A 39 9.43 8.10 -7.63
C TYR A 39 8.38 8.42 -6.57
N LEU A 40 7.19 7.82 -6.73
CA LEU A 40 6.06 8.00 -5.83
C LEU A 40 5.81 6.75 -4.97
N VAL A 41 5.64 6.96 -3.65
CA VAL A 41 5.14 5.91 -2.75
C VAL A 41 3.63 5.76 -2.99
N GLN A 42 3.25 4.64 -3.61
CA GLN A 42 1.86 4.34 -3.98
C GLN A 42 1.25 3.16 -3.19
N SER A 43 1.95 2.67 -2.17
CA SER A 43 1.55 1.48 -1.40
C SER A 43 2.11 1.52 0.03
N PRO A 44 1.74 0.57 0.90
CA PRO A 44 2.41 0.38 2.19
C PRO A 44 3.89 -0.06 2.09
N TYR A 45 4.36 -0.49 0.90
CA TYR A 45 5.75 -0.84 0.65
C TYR A 45 6.53 0.36 0.11
N THR A 46 7.68 0.65 0.72
CA THR A 46 8.44 1.89 0.49
C THR A 46 9.83 1.65 -0.11
N GLU A 47 10.21 0.40 -0.36
CA GLU A 47 11.46 0.06 -1.01
C GLU A 47 11.43 0.40 -2.51
N GLN A 48 12.61 0.59 -3.12
CA GLN A 48 12.75 1.14 -4.48
C GLN A 48 11.97 0.36 -5.55
N GLU A 49 11.95 -0.97 -5.47
CA GLU A 49 11.22 -1.85 -6.39
C GLU A 49 9.69 -1.76 -6.25
N HIS A 50 9.20 -1.03 -5.25
CA HIS A 50 7.77 -0.83 -4.99
C HIS A 50 7.31 0.60 -5.30
N LEU A 51 8.22 1.49 -5.68
CA LEU A 51 7.88 2.88 -5.99
C LEU A 51 7.38 2.99 -7.43
N LEU A 52 6.36 3.82 -7.64
CA LEU A 52 5.85 4.14 -8.96
C LEU A 52 6.78 5.15 -9.64
N ASP A 53 7.28 4.80 -10.82
CA ASP A 53 8.08 5.68 -11.66
C ASP A 53 7.20 6.65 -12.46
N LEU A 54 7.13 7.91 -12.04
CA LEU A 54 6.31 8.96 -12.64
C LEU A 54 6.74 9.32 -14.07
N GLU A 55 7.99 9.07 -14.45
CA GLU A 55 8.45 9.31 -15.84
C GLU A 55 7.82 8.33 -16.84
N THR A 56 7.19 7.25 -16.36
CA THR A 56 6.49 6.27 -17.21
C THR A 56 5.03 6.62 -17.48
N LEU A 57 4.54 7.73 -16.90
CA LEU A 57 3.14 8.12 -16.92
C LEU A 57 2.90 9.32 -17.83
N ASP A 58 1.73 9.34 -18.47
CA ASP A 58 1.22 10.54 -19.12
C ASP A 58 0.58 11.50 -18.08
N ASN A 59 -0.03 12.58 -18.58
CA ASN A 59 -0.61 13.63 -17.76
C ASN A 59 -1.72 13.11 -16.82
N GLU A 60 -2.72 12.43 -17.36
CA GLU A 60 -3.89 11.97 -16.61
C GLU A 60 -3.50 10.91 -15.57
N ASN A 61 -2.60 10.00 -15.94
CA ASN A 61 -2.08 8.98 -15.02
C ASN A 61 -1.22 9.59 -13.90
N THR A 62 -0.40 10.61 -14.20
CA THR A 62 0.39 11.33 -13.21
C THR A 62 -0.50 12.05 -12.20
N ILE A 63 -1.51 12.79 -12.69
CA ILE A 63 -2.46 13.52 -11.85
C ILE A 63 -3.21 12.55 -10.92
N LEU A 64 -3.75 11.45 -11.46
CA LEU A 64 -4.47 10.47 -10.64
C LEU A 64 -3.54 9.80 -9.62
N ALA A 65 -2.31 9.43 -10.00
CA ALA A 65 -1.35 8.81 -9.09
C ALA A 65 -1.06 9.71 -7.88
N HIS A 66 -0.83 11.01 -8.10
CA HIS A 66 -0.65 11.97 -7.00
C HIS A 66 -1.91 12.10 -6.14
N ALA A 67 -3.10 12.21 -6.75
CA ALA A 67 -4.36 12.33 -6.02
C ALA A 67 -4.65 11.09 -5.14
N LEU A 68 -4.31 9.89 -5.63
CA LEU A 68 -4.43 8.63 -4.88
C LEU A 68 -3.47 8.56 -3.66
N GLY A 69 -2.56 9.52 -3.50
CA GLY A 69 -1.86 9.74 -2.23
C GLY A 69 -2.80 10.02 -1.05
N LYS A 70 -3.99 10.57 -1.30
CA LYS A 70 -5.04 10.83 -0.29
C LYS A 70 -6.02 9.67 -0.10
N PHE A 71 -5.88 8.58 -0.86
CA PHE A 71 -6.81 7.46 -0.86
C PHE A 71 -6.79 6.71 0.48
N ARG A 72 -7.97 6.58 1.10
CA ARG A 72 -8.17 5.90 2.39
C ARG A 72 -9.59 5.32 2.51
N ALA A 73 -9.73 4.31 3.36
CA ALA A 73 -11.03 3.78 3.74
C ALA A 73 -11.78 4.79 4.63
N LEU A 74 -13.11 4.79 4.55
CA LEU A 74 -14.01 5.67 5.32
C LEU A 74 -14.80 4.93 6.41
N ARG A 75 -14.73 3.60 6.43
CA ARG A 75 -15.62 2.75 7.24
C ARG A 75 -14.96 1.41 7.55
N ASP A 76 -15.12 0.91 8.77
CA ASP A 76 -14.42 -0.28 9.25
C ASP A 76 -14.85 -1.58 8.53
N ASP A 77 -16.07 -1.64 8.02
CA ASP A 77 -16.63 -2.77 7.28
C ASP A 77 -16.31 -2.72 5.77
N TYR A 78 -15.28 -1.95 5.35
CA TYR A 78 -14.87 -1.79 3.94
C TYR A 78 -14.70 -3.13 3.21
N ALA A 79 -14.31 -4.19 3.94
CA ALA A 79 -14.08 -5.53 3.40
C ALA A 79 -15.34 -6.16 2.81
N THR A 80 -16.53 -5.76 3.27
CA THR A 80 -17.82 -6.32 2.82
C THR A 80 -18.77 -5.28 2.25
N ALA A 81 -18.61 -4.00 2.61
CA ALA A 81 -19.42 -2.89 2.09
C ALA A 81 -19.19 -2.60 0.59
N PRO A 82 -20.15 -1.98 -0.14
CA PRO A 82 -20.00 -1.61 -1.55
C PRO A 82 -18.74 -0.77 -1.80
N TYR A 83 -17.96 -1.14 -2.83
CA TYR A 83 -16.61 -0.58 -3.07
C TYR A 83 -16.59 0.95 -3.12
N THR A 84 -17.46 1.55 -3.93
CA THR A 84 -17.54 3.00 -4.12
C THR A 84 -17.81 3.75 -2.82
N GLY A 85 -18.60 3.16 -1.92
CA GLY A 85 -18.94 3.75 -0.61
C GLY A 85 -17.95 3.41 0.52
N SER A 86 -16.93 2.60 0.25
CA SER A 86 -15.91 2.22 1.24
C SER A 86 -14.73 3.19 1.30
N PHE A 87 -14.52 4.00 0.26
CA PHE A 87 -13.35 4.85 0.11
C PHE A 87 -13.72 6.31 -0.17
N ASN A 88 -12.78 7.22 0.12
CA ASN A 88 -12.93 8.66 -0.04
C ASN A 88 -12.82 9.16 -1.49
N TRP A 89 -13.45 8.47 -2.45
CA TRP A 89 -13.39 8.83 -3.86
C TRP A 89 -13.74 10.29 -4.16
N PRO A 90 -14.77 10.92 -3.56
CA PRO A 90 -15.04 12.34 -3.78
C PRO A 90 -13.83 13.24 -3.50
N GLU A 91 -13.11 13.02 -2.40
CA GLU A 91 -11.93 13.81 -2.04
C GLU A 91 -10.73 13.54 -2.96
N VAL A 92 -10.58 12.30 -3.44
CA VAL A 92 -9.56 11.96 -4.44
C VAL A 92 -9.85 12.70 -5.73
N ILE A 93 -11.10 12.74 -6.19
CA ILE A 93 -11.48 13.40 -7.44
C ILE A 93 -11.38 14.94 -7.31
N GLU A 94 -11.72 15.51 -6.16
CA GLU A 94 -11.44 16.93 -5.87
C GLU A 94 -9.94 17.24 -5.99
N GLU A 95 -9.09 16.33 -5.54
CA GLU A 95 -7.64 16.46 -5.67
C GLU A 95 -7.16 16.32 -7.13
N VAL A 96 -7.73 15.40 -7.91
CA VAL A 96 -7.50 15.32 -9.37
C VAL A 96 -7.84 16.65 -10.02
N LYS A 97 -9.00 17.25 -9.68
CA LYS A 97 -9.41 18.55 -10.23
C LYS A 97 -8.45 19.67 -9.87
N ARG A 98 -8.03 19.75 -8.61
CA ARG A 98 -7.04 20.74 -8.14
C ARG A 98 -5.73 20.61 -8.91
N LEU A 99 -5.18 19.39 -8.99
CA LEU A 99 -3.92 19.10 -9.69
C LEU A 99 -4.01 19.34 -11.20
N ALA A 100 -5.15 19.04 -11.82
CA ALA A 100 -5.39 19.31 -13.24
C ALA A 100 -5.40 20.81 -13.57
N LEU A 101 -5.95 21.63 -12.67
CA LEU A 101 -5.91 23.10 -12.80
C LEU A 101 -4.49 23.64 -12.60
N GLU A 102 -3.77 23.14 -11.59
CA GLU A 102 -2.40 23.57 -11.29
C GLU A 102 -1.39 23.18 -12.38
N SER A 103 -1.61 22.05 -13.06
CA SER A 103 -0.74 21.62 -14.16
C SER A 103 -0.83 22.53 -15.39
N GLY A 104 -1.93 23.29 -15.55
CA GLY A 104 -2.24 24.08 -16.74
C GLY A 104 -2.53 23.27 -18.01
N LYS A 105 -2.51 21.93 -17.92
CA LYS A 105 -2.77 21.01 -19.04
C LYS A 105 -4.21 20.51 -19.09
N GLY A 106 -4.98 20.72 -18.02
CA GLY A 106 -6.31 20.16 -17.85
C GLY A 106 -6.27 18.65 -17.62
N PHE A 107 -7.43 18.00 -17.81
CA PHE A 107 -7.59 16.56 -17.69
C PHE A 107 -8.46 16.07 -18.83
N LYS A 108 -7.99 15.11 -19.62
CA LYS A 108 -8.80 14.47 -20.67
C LYS A 108 -9.58 13.30 -20.10
N GLU A 109 -10.79 13.10 -20.60
CA GLU A 109 -11.60 11.94 -20.21
C GLU A 109 -10.78 10.65 -20.30
N THR A 110 -10.68 9.95 -19.17
CA THR A 110 -9.86 8.75 -19.02
C THR A 110 -10.57 7.73 -18.14
N SER A 111 -10.47 6.47 -18.55
CA SER A 111 -10.97 5.33 -17.77
C SER A 111 -9.81 4.56 -17.14
N PHE A 112 -9.96 4.19 -15.88
CA PHE A 112 -9.00 3.42 -15.10
C PHE A 112 -9.63 2.11 -14.65
N TYR A 113 -8.79 1.09 -14.49
CA TYR A 113 -9.21 -0.23 -14.10
C TYR A 113 -8.91 -0.49 -12.63
N ILE A 114 -9.90 -1.01 -11.90
CA ILE A 114 -9.81 -1.24 -10.47
C ILE A 114 -10.09 -2.71 -10.18
N VAL A 115 -9.27 -3.29 -9.31
CA VAL A 115 -9.48 -4.62 -8.76
C VAL A 115 -9.63 -4.49 -7.25
N ALA A 116 -10.66 -5.13 -6.68
CA ALA A 116 -10.82 -5.27 -5.24
C ALA A 116 -10.83 -6.77 -4.88
N PHE A 117 -9.74 -7.24 -4.30
CA PHE A 117 -9.62 -8.58 -3.75
C PHE A 117 -10.22 -8.59 -2.34
N ARG A 118 -11.44 -9.10 -2.23
CA ARG A 118 -12.12 -9.28 -0.94
C ARG A 118 -11.87 -10.67 -0.42
N SER A 119 -11.54 -10.78 0.85
CA SER A 119 -11.09 -12.03 1.42
C SER A 119 -11.58 -12.24 2.84
N ARG A 120 -11.53 -13.49 3.29
CA ARG A 120 -11.51 -13.85 4.69
C ARG A 120 -10.34 -14.77 4.93
N ILE A 121 -9.39 -14.35 5.74
CA ILE A 121 -8.15 -15.08 6.01
C ILE A 121 -8.46 -16.28 6.92
N LYS A 122 -7.80 -17.44 6.69
CA LYS A 122 -7.93 -18.56 7.63
C LYS A 122 -7.17 -18.25 8.91
N GLN A 123 -7.71 -18.69 10.04
CA GLN A 123 -7.04 -18.61 11.35
C GLN A 123 -5.65 -19.29 11.37
N THR A 124 -5.44 -20.29 10.52
CA THR A 124 -4.18 -21.03 10.39
C THR A 124 -3.18 -20.37 9.44
N THR A 125 -3.46 -19.16 8.95
CA THR A 125 -2.59 -18.48 7.99
C THR A 125 -1.48 -17.76 8.73
N GLU A 126 -0.25 -18.10 8.39
CA GLU A 126 0.92 -17.35 8.84
C GLU A 126 1.00 -16.01 8.10
N TYR A 127 0.76 -14.91 8.81
CA TYR A 127 0.74 -13.56 8.23
C TYR A 127 2.08 -13.17 7.60
N ALA A 128 3.19 -13.67 8.12
CA ALA A 128 4.52 -13.44 7.55
C ALA A 128 4.65 -14.05 6.14
N ASP A 129 4.08 -15.24 5.91
CA ASP A 129 4.08 -15.87 4.59
C ASP A 129 3.16 -15.14 3.63
N LEU A 130 1.98 -14.72 4.10
CA LEU A 130 1.06 -13.91 3.31
C LEU A 130 1.74 -12.60 2.88
N GLY A 131 2.33 -11.86 3.81
CA GLY A 131 3.03 -10.60 3.53
C GLY A 131 4.21 -10.77 2.57
N ARG A 132 4.97 -11.87 2.69
CA ARG A 132 6.08 -12.16 1.76
C ARG A 132 5.59 -12.45 0.34
N LEU A 133 4.47 -13.16 0.18
CA LEU A 133 3.89 -13.41 -1.14
C LEU A 133 3.30 -12.13 -1.74
N ASP A 134 2.58 -11.36 -0.95
CA ASP A 134 1.97 -10.09 -1.37
C ASP A 134 3.02 -9.09 -1.84
N LYS A 135 4.07 -8.88 -1.03
CA LYS A 135 5.18 -7.99 -1.37
C LYS A 135 5.88 -8.42 -2.67
N GLY A 136 6.10 -9.72 -2.85
CA GLY A 136 6.69 -10.23 -4.09
C GLY A 136 5.82 -9.98 -5.32
N ALA A 137 4.51 -10.22 -5.21
CA ALA A 137 3.55 -9.92 -6.27
C ALA A 137 3.48 -8.41 -6.55
N HIS A 138 3.50 -7.58 -5.52
CA HIS A 138 3.50 -6.13 -5.63
C HIS A 138 4.71 -5.59 -6.42
N ALA A 139 5.94 -6.02 -6.10
CA ALA A 139 7.13 -5.63 -6.88
C ALA A 139 7.00 -5.98 -8.36
N GLU A 140 6.47 -7.17 -8.66
CA GLU A 140 6.27 -7.64 -10.03
C GLU A 140 5.22 -6.81 -10.79
N ALA A 141 4.14 -6.42 -10.11
CA ALA A 141 3.14 -5.51 -10.65
C ALA A 141 3.72 -4.13 -10.97
N VAL A 142 4.53 -3.56 -10.06
CA VAL A 142 5.21 -2.27 -10.28
C VAL A 142 6.15 -2.38 -11.49
N ALA A 143 6.98 -3.41 -11.55
CA ALA A 143 7.93 -3.63 -12.63
C ALA A 143 7.24 -3.85 -14.00
N SER A 144 6.00 -4.34 -14.02
CA SER A 144 5.23 -4.53 -15.25
C SER A 144 4.66 -3.22 -15.84
N GLY A 145 4.60 -2.17 -15.03
CA GLY A 145 4.10 -0.85 -15.42
C GLY A 145 2.57 -0.72 -15.39
N GLY A 146 2.12 0.53 -15.25
CA GLY A 146 0.70 0.89 -15.25
C GLY A 146 -0.06 0.62 -13.95
N PHE A 147 0.67 0.32 -12.87
CA PHE A 147 0.14 0.10 -11.53
C PHE A 147 0.19 1.40 -10.71
N LEU A 148 -0.96 2.05 -10.50
CA LEU A 148 -1.06 3.44 -10.01
C LEU A 148 -1.25 3.57 -8.50
N LYS A 149 -1.97 2.62 -7.88
CA LYS A 149 -2.14 2.57 -6.43
C LYS A 149 -2.30 1.13 -5.97
N TYR A 150 -1.71 0.83 -4.83
CA TYR A 150 -2.03 -0.35 -4.03
C TYR A 150 -2.43 0.04 -2.61
N TRP A 151 -3.46 -0.62 -2.09
CA TRP A 151 -3.90 -0.45 -0.72
C TRP A 151 -4.42 -1.78 -0.18
N PHE A 152 -4.11 -2.09 1.07
CA PHE A 152 -4.75 -3.18 1.80
C PHE A 152 -5.11 -2.73 3.20
N GLY A 153 -6.19 -3.29 3.72
CA GLY A 153 -6.65 -3.08 5.08
C GLY A 153 -6.08 -4.09 6.07
N GLU A 154 -6.57 -3.99 7.30
CA GLU A 154 -6.35 -4.96 8.36
C GLU A 154 -7.59 -5.87 8.49
N PRO A 155 -7.42 -7.18 8.72
CA PRO A 155 -8.55 -8.07 8.89
C PRO A 155 -9.44 -7.67 10.08
N ASP A 156 -10.76 -7.69 9.87
CA ASP A 156 -11.72 -7.42 10.93
C ASP A 156 -11.83 -8.57 11.96
N SER A 157 -12.77 -8.44 12.90
CA SER A 157 -13.01 -9.47 13.94
C SER A 157 -13.36 -10.86 13.42
N VAL A 158 -13.82 -10.99 12.16
CA VAL A 158 -14.11 -12.27 11.50
C VAL A 158 -13.07 -12.61 10.43
N LEU A 159 -11.92 -11.93 10.46
CA LEU A 159 -10.79 -12.04 9.54
C LEU A 159 -11.12 -11.64 8.10
N ALA A 160 -12.18 -10.86 7.87
CA ALA A 160 -12.47 -10.31 6.55
C ALA A 160 -11.54 -9.13 6.25
N ASN A 161 -11.00 -9.08 5.04
CA ASN A 161 -10.10 -8.02 4.60
C ASN A 161 -10.32 -7.68 3.12
N LEU A 162 -9.78 -6.55 2.68
CA LEU A 162 -9.75 -6.12 1.29
C LEU A 162 -8.37 -5.57 0.93
N ALA A 163 -7.85 -6.05 -0.20
CA ALA A 163 -6.77 -5.41 -0.93
C ALA A 163 -7.31 -4.86 -2.25
N THR A 164 -6.88 -3.67 -2.66
CA THR A 164 -7.32 -3.04 -3.91
C THR A 164 -6.15 -2.44 -4.67
N CYS A 165 -6.21 -2.59 -5.99
CA CYS A 165 -5.27 -1.99 -6.91
C CYS A 165 -5.98 -1.18 -7.99
N ILE A 166 -5.36 -0.06 -8.36
CA ILE A 166 -5.81 0.82 -9.43
C ILE A 166 -4.75 0.81 -10.53
N TRP A 167 -5.19 0.65 -11.77
CA TRP A 167 -4.37 0.47 -12.95
C TRP A 167 -4.79 1.44 -14.04
N ARG A 168 -3.85 1.80 -14.91
CA ARG A 168 -4.15 2.59 -16.12
C ARG A 168 -5.17 1.88 -17.02
N SER A 169 -5.07 0.55 -17.10
CA SER A 169 -5.91 -0.28 -17.96
C SER A 169 -6.02 -1.71 -17.43
N ARG A 170 -7.00 -2.46 -17.96
CA ARG A 170 -7.14 -3.88 -17.66
C ARG A 170 -5.99 -4.70 -18.25
N GLU A 171 -5.48 -4.28 -19.40
CA GLU A 171 -4.34 -4.89 -20.08
C GLU A 171 -3.09 -4.82 -19.20
N ASP A 172 -2.82 -3.67 -18.57
CA ASP A 172 -1.71 -3.50 -17.64
C ASP A 172 -1.89 -4.39 -16.40
N ALA A 173 -3.10 -4.44 -15.83
CA ALA A 173 -3.40 -5.34 -14.71
C ALA A 173 -3.19 -6.83 -15.07
N LYS A 174 -3.59 -7.25 -16.28
CA LYS A 174 -3.35 -8.61 -16.77
C LYS A 174 -1.87 -8.89 -16.89
N LYS A 175 -1.08 -7.98 -17.48
CA LYS A 175 0.38 -8.15 -17.60
C LYS A 175 1.01 -8.27 -16.21
N GLY A 176 0.69 -7.35 -15.30
CA GLY A 176 1.17 -7.35 -13.93
C GLY A 176 0.85 -8.63 -13.15
N GLY A 177 -0.29 -9.27 -13.44
CA GLY A 177 -0.73 -10.49 -12.76
C GLY A 177 -0.17 -11.82 -13.29
N THR A 178 0.72 -11.81 -14.29
CA THR A 178 1.14 -13.06 -14.99
C THR A 178 2.51 -13.59 -14.60
N GLY A 179 3.31 -12.83 -13.86
CA GLY A 179 4.68 -13.22 -13.54
C GLY A 179 4.80 -14.32 -12.47
N PRO A 180 6.02 -14.85 -12.24
CA PRO A 180 6.27 -15.91 -11.26
C PRO A 180 5.80 -15.59 -9.84
N ALA A 181 5.96 -14.35 -9.37
CA ALA A 181 5.59 -13.97 -8.01
C ALA A 181 4.07 -13.94 -7.82
N HIS A 182 3.33 -13.34 -8.77
CA HIS A 182 1.88 -13.39 -8.78
C HIS A 182 1.34 -14.81 -8.89
N ARG A 183 1.93 -15.66 -9.75
CA ARG A 183 1.52 -17.07 -9.85
C ARG A 183 1.73 -17.82 -8.54
N LYS A 184 2.82 -17.54 -7.82
CA LYS A 184 3.07 -18.13 -6.50
C LYS A 184 2.03 -17.67 -5.47
N ALA A 185 1.70 -16.38 -5.43
CA ALA A 185 0.67 -15.83 -4.55
C ALA A 185 -0.73 -16.40 -4.87
N ALA A 186 -1.10 -16.44 -6.15
CA ALA A 186 -2.36 -17.01 -6.63
C ALA A 186 -2.46 -18.52 -6.33
N GLY A 187 -1.36 -19.26 -6.47
CA GLY A 187 -1.29 -20.68 -6.12
C GLY A 187 -1.49 -20.95 -4.62
N ALA A 188 -1.10 -20.00 -3.76
CA ALA A 188 -1.27 -20.09 -2.31
C ALA A 188 -2.64 -19.63 -1.81
N THR A 189 -3.47 -19.00 -2.65
CA THR A 189 -4.75 -18.42 -2.22
C THR A 189 -5.65 -19.45 -1.51
N ARG A 190 -5.75 -20.68 -2.04
CA ARG A 190 -6.60 -21.73 -1.43
C ARG A 190 -6.14 -22.17 -0.05
N SER A 191 -4.83 -22.12 0.23
CA SER A 191 -4.32 -22.49 1.56
C SER A 191 -4.51 -21.36 2.57
N MET A 192 -4.41 -20.10 2.13
CA MET A 192 -4.43 -18.90 3.00
C MET A 192 -5.83 -18.34 3.28
N TYR A 193 -6.78 -18.48 2.37
CA TYR A 193 -8.09 -17.83 2.50
C TYR A 193 -9.22 -18.83 2.68
N ALA A 194 -10.10 -18.55 3.66
CA ALA A 194 -11.35 -19.27 3.85
C ALA A 194 -12.40 -18.87 2.80
N PHE A 195 -12.30 -17.64 2.30
CA PHE A 195 -13.12 -17.09 1.23
C PHE A 195 -12.32 -16.02 0.50
N TRP A 196 -12.51 -15.93 -0.81
CA TRP A 196 -12.07 -14.76 -1.58
C TRP A 196 -12.97 -14.55 -2.80
N LYS A 197 -13.06 -13.30 -3.22
CA LYS A 197 -13.62 -12.92 -4.52
C LYS A 197 -12.89 -11.71 -5.07
N ILE A 198 -12.96 -11.54 -6.38
CA ILE A 198 -12.42 -10.37 -7.07
C ILE A 198 -13.59 -9.57 -7.63
N ASP A 199 -13.73 -8.35 -7.14
CA ASP A 199 -14.59 -7.35 -7.77
C ASP A 199 -13.74 -6.54 -8.76
N GLN A 200 -14.28 -6.28 -9.95
CA GLN A 200 -13.64 -5.48 -10.99
C GLN A 200 -14.50 -4.24 -11.23
N HIS A 201 -13.87 -3.07 -11.27
CA HIS A 201 -14.56 -1.80 -11.51
C HIS A 201 -13.84 -0.97 -12.58
N ARG A 202 -14.59 -0.04 -13.18
CA ARG A 202 -14.08 1.02 -14.03
C ARG A 202 -14.32 2.35 -13.36
N LEU A 203 -13.26 3.11 -13.10
CA LEU A 203 -13.36 4.53 -12.76
C LEU A 203 -13.30 5.33 -14.06
N ILE A 204 -14.31 6.14 -14.32
CA ILE A 204 -14.34 7.06 -15.46
C ILE A 204 -14.28 8.48 -14.89
N ILE A 205 -13.29 9.26 -15.30
CA ILE A 205 -13.18 10.68 -14.97
C ILE A 205 -13.38 11.44 -16.27
N ARG A 206 -14.39 12.31 -16.33
CA ARG A 206 -14.75 13.10 -17.52
C ARG A 206 -13.78 14.24 -17.75
N ASP A 207 -13.84 14.85 -18.94
CA ASP A 207 -13.03 16.01 -19.30
C ASP A 207 -13.08 17.09 -18.21
N ASN A 208 -11.91 17.68 -17.93
CA ASN A 208 -11.69 18.69 -16.90
C ASN A 208 -12.21 18.32 -15.50
N VAL A 209 -12.42 17.03 -15.24
CA VAL A 209 -12.96 16.52 -13.98
C VAL A 209 -14.33 17.16 -13.67
N GLU A 210 -15.16 17.31 -14.72
CA GLU A 210 -16.52 17.83 -14.60
C GLU A 210 -17.47 16.83 -13.92
N ASP A 211 -17.24 15.54 -14.12
CA ASP A 211 -17.98 14.44 -13.51
C ASP A 211 -17.10 13.18 -13.41
N TRP A 212 -17.54 12.22 -12.61
CA TRP A 212 -16.89 10.92 -12.48
C TRP A 212 -17.87 9.83 -12.03
N GLU A 213 -17.55 8.60 -12.38
CA GLU A 213 -18.32 7.44 -11.92
C GLU A 213 -17.44 6.21 -11.71
N ILE A 214 -17.84 5.35 -10.77
CA ILE A 214 -17.29 4.01 -10.62
C ILE A 214 -18.39 3.01 -10.89
N ILE A 215 -18.23 2.28 -11.98
CA ILE A 215 -19.18 1.26 -12.44
C ILE A 215 -18.55 -0.14 -12.37
N PRO A 216 -19.34 -1.22 -12.27
CA PRO A 216 -18.83 -2.57 -12.46
C PRO A 216 -18.11 -2.70 -13.80
N TRP A 217 -17.03 -3.49 -13.83
CA TRP A 217 -16.39 -3.81 -15.10
C TRP A 217 -17.24 -4.83 -15.85
N GLU A 218 -17.68 -4.45 -17.04
CA GLU A 218 -18.30 -5.37 -18.00
C GLU A 218 -17.27 -5.71 -19.08
N ASP A 219 -17.07 -7.00 -19.32
CA ASP A 219 -16.38 -7.44 -20.52
C ASP A 219 -17.28 -7.04 -21.71
N SER A 220 -16.81 -6.14 -22.56
CA SER A 220 -17.46 -5.89 -23.84
C SER A 220 -17.53 -7.21 -24.60
N ALA A 221 -18.75 -7.65 -24.88
CA ALA A 221 -19.09 -8.87 -25.60
C ALA A 221 -18.43 -8.95 -26.99
#